data_AF-A0A266LPT5-F1
#
_entry.id   AF-A0A266LPT5-F1
#
_cell.length_a   1.000
_cell.length_b   1.000
_cell.length_c   1.000
_cell.angle_alpha   90.00
_cell.angle_beta   90.00
_cell.angle_gamma   90.00
#
_symmetry.space_group_name_H-M   'P 1'
#
loop_
_entity.id
_entity.type
_entity.pdbx_description
1 polymer ?
#
loop_
_entity_poly.entity_id
_entity_poly.type
_entity_poly.pdbx_seq_one_letter_code
_entity_poly.pdbx_strand_id
1 'polypeptide(L)'
;MSGATVSPLFLALSYSEDMMQSLDKKDLVVFTNAQPDYRVHLQERYLDNVRKWELIIESPSTGQVFSVVTALGKTRLFKNADTAIDFIKETCPNNPNKAITITYGDSPS
;
A
#
# COMPACT_ATOMS: atom_id res chain seq x y z
N MET A 1 14.84 -18.56 23.95
CA MET A 1 13.60 -17.95 23.41
C MET A 1 13.73 -17.98 21.90
N SER A 2 12.95 -18.85 21.24
CA SER A 2 13.07 -19.10 19.80
C SER A 2 12.46 -17.92 19.05
N GLY A 3 13.29 -17.15 18.34
CA GLY A 3 12.81 -16.12 17.44
C GLY A 3 12.15 -16.79 16.24
N ALA A 4 10.83 -16.69 16.14
CA ALA A 4 10.11 -17.14 14.96
C ALA A 4 10.58 -16.32 13.76
N THR A 5 11.31 -16.96 12.84
CA THR A 5 11.65 -16.39 11.54
C THR A 5 10.36 -16.29 10.74
N VAL A 6 9.71 -15.12 10.78
CA VAL A 6 8.51 -14.89 9.99
C VAL A 6 8.95 -14.81 8.52
N SER A 7 8.52 -15.77 7.71
CA SER A 7 8.81 -15.77 6.28
C SER A 7 8.26 -14.50 5.63
N PRO A 8 9.02 -13.82 4.76
CA PRO A 8 8.55 -12.64 4.03
C PRO A 8 7.30 -12.93 3.18
N LEU A 9 7.13 -14.18 2.75
CA LEU A 9 5.96 -14.63 1.98
C LEU A 9 4.67 -14.69 2.82
N PHE A 10 4.76 -14.77 4.15
CA PHE A 10 3.59 -14.86 5.02
C PHE A 10 3.03 -13.47 5.38
N LEU A 11 3.87 -12.43 5.37
CA LEU A 11 3.45 -11.04 5.59
C LEU A 11 2.57 -10.51 4.44
N ALA A 12 2.63 -11.12 3.26
CA ALA A 12 1.87 -10.69 2.09
C ALA A 12 0.36 -11.02 2.15
N LEU A 13 -0.10 -11.86 3.08
CA LEU A 13 -1.46 -12.43 3.02
C LEU A 13 -2.54 -11.77 3.90
N SER A 14 -2.20 -10.83 4.78
CA SER A 14 -3.20 -9.93 5.40
C SER A 14 -2.51 -9.03 6.41
N TYR A 15 -2.22 -7.79 6.01
CA TYR A 15 -1.95 -6.76 7.00
C TYR A 15 -3.26 -6.50 7.77
N SER A 16 -3.29 -6.80 9.06
CA SER A 16 -4.41 -6.40 9.91
C SER A 16 -4.50 -4.87 9.89
N GLU A 17 -5.67 -4.32 9.57
CA GLU A 17 -5.90 -2.88 9.44
C GLU A 17 -5.45 -2.11 10.70
N ASP A 18 -5.53 -2.73 11.88
CA ASP A 18 -5.10 -2.18 13.17
C ASP A 18 -3.58 -1.92 13.30
N MET A 19 -2.74 -2.50 12.43
CA MET A 19 -1.28 -2.30 12.44
C MET A 19 -0.79 -1.31 11.39
N MET A 20 -1.67 -0.86 10.49
CA MET A 20 -1.31 0.06 9.42
C MET A 20 -1.37 1.50 9.89
N GLN A 21 -0.29 2.24 9.69
CA GLN A 21 -0.29 3.69 9.87
C GLN A 21 -0.94 4.37 8.66
N SER A 22 -1.44 5.59 8.82
CA SER A 22 -2.09 6.32 7.73
C SER A 22 -1.19 7.40 7.16
N LEU A 23 -1.05 7.48 5.84
CA LEU A 23 -0.43 8.62 5.14
C LEU A 23 -1.46 9.35 4.30
N ASP A 24 -1.60 10.66 4.50
CA ASP A 24 -2.32 11.48 3.54
C ASP A 24 -1.44 11.79 2.30
N LYS A 25 -1.98 12.49 1.30
CA LYS A 25 -1.22 12.81 0.07
C LYS A 25 0.05 13.61 0.36
N LYS A 26 0.02 14.57 1.29
CA LYS A 26 1.17 15.41 1.61
C LYS A 26 2.23 14.60 2.34
N ASP A 27 1.82 13.83 3.35
CA ASP A 27 2.73 12.99 4.12
C ASP A 27 3.36 11.90 3.26
N LEU A 28 2.59 11.33 2.33
CA LEU A 28 3.10 10.37 1.34
C LEU A 28 4.22 10.99 0.48
N VAL A 29 4.05 12.22 -0.01
CA VAL A 29 5.08 12.89 -0.82
C VAL A 29 6.32 13.19 0.01
N VAL A 30 6.16 13.63 1.26
CA VAL A 30 7.31 13.85 2.15
C VAL A 30 8.04 12.54 2.43
N PHE A 31 7.30 11.48 2.76
CA PHE A 31 7.83 10.16 3.07
C PHE A 31 8.63 9.57 1.88
N THR A 32 8.05 9.56 0.68
CA THR A 32 8.66 8.97 -0.53
C THR A 32 9.86 9.77 -1.07
N ASN A 33 10.02 11.02 -0.64
CA ASN A 33 11.23 11.81 -0.90
C ASN A 33 12.33 11.53 0.14
N ALA A 34 11.95 11.25 1.40
CA ALA A 34 12.89 11.00 2.49
C ALA A 34 13.41 9.55 2.50
N GLN A 35 12.56 8.58 2.17
CA GLN A 35 12.88 7.16 2.14
C GLN A 35 13.03 6.71 0.69
N PRO A 36 14.18 6.16 0.27
CA PRO A 36 14.36 5.68 -1.10
C PRO A 36 13.99 4.19 -1.28
N ASP A 37 13.88 3.41 -0.20
CA ASP A 37 13.73 1.95 -0.25
C ASP A 37 12.29 1.44 -0.12
N TYR A 38 11.32 2.36 -0.10
CA TYR A 38 9.90 2.02 0.04
C TYR A 38 9.39 1.18 -1.15
N ARG A 39 8.38 0.37 -0.87
CA ARG A 39 7.67 -0.45 -1.85
C ARG A 39 6.24 0.00 -1.96
N VAL A 40 5.74 -0.05 -3.19
CA VAL A 40 4.36 0.31 -3.51
C VAL A 40 3.58 -0.94 -3.85
N HIS A 41 2.51 -1.18 -3.10
CA HIS A 41 1.60 -2.29 -3.30
C HIS A 41 0.22 -1.75 -3.67
N LEU A 42 -0.34 -2.29 -4.75
CA LEU A 42 -1.70 -2.02 -5.16
C LEU A 42 -2.53 -3.28 -4.95
N GLN A 43 -3.38 -3.25 -3.93
CA GLN A 43 -4.18 -4.39 -3.52
C GLN A 43 -5.61 -4.24 -4.03
N GLU A 44 -6.12 -5.28 -4.68
CA GLU A 44 -7.53 -5.37 -5.01
C GLU A 44 -8.36 -5.69 -3.78
N ARG A 45 -9.48 -4.98 -3.65
CA ARG A 45 -10.48 -5.15 -2.59
C ARG A 45 -11.87 -5.18 -3.21
N TYR A 46 -12.79 -5.91 -2.61
CA TYR A 46 -14.21 -5.82 -2.94
C TYR A 46 -14.93 -5.09 -1.81
N LEU A 47 -15.60 -3.99 -2.15
CA LEU A 47 -16.48 -3.26 -1.25
C LEU A 47 -17.87 -3.23 -1.87
N ASP A 48 -18.86 -3.80 -1.19
CA ASP A 48 -20.24 -3.93 -1.67
C ASP A 48 -20.33 -4.56 -3.08
N ASN A 49 -19.58 -5.64 -3.31
CA ASN A 49 -19.43 -6.32 -4.61
C ASN A 49 -18.83 -5.47 -5.74
N VAL A 50 -18.30 -4.28 -5.42
CA VAL A 50 -17.60 -3.43 -6.38
C VAL A 50 -16.10 -3.58 -6.17
N ARG A 51 -15.40 -3.98 -7.23
CA ARG A 51 -13.93 -4.00 -7.27
C ARG A 51 -13.38 -2.59 -7.01
N LYS A 52 -12.44 -2.51 -6.09
CA LYS A 52 -11.66 -1.31 -5.72
C LYS A 52 -10.20 -1.67 -5.60
N TRP A 53 -9.37 -0.65 -5.62
CA TRP A 53 -7.94 -0.77 -5.41
C TRP A 53 -7.51 0.09 -4.24
N GLU A 54 -6.73 -0.50 -3.34
CA GLU A 54 -6.14 0.15 -2.19
C GLU A 54 -4.64 0.28 -2.40
N LEU A 55 -4.11 1.45 -2.06
CA LEU A 55 -2.69 1.74 -2.13
C LEU A 55 -2.05 1.56 -0.76
N ILE A 56 -1.04 0.70 -0.70
CA ILE A 56 -0.27 0.38 0.50
C ILE A 56 1.20 0.70 0.23
N ILE A 57 1.84 1.36 1.20
CA ILE A 57 3.27 1.68 1.17
C ILE A 57 3.96 0.89 2.27
N GLU A 58 5.03 0.18 1.92
CA GLU A 58 5.86 -0.57 2.88
C GLU A 58 7.24 0.07 2.92
N SER A 59 7.80 0.21 4.12
CA SER A 59 9.19 0.60 4.35
C SER A 59 9.97 -0.63 4.84
N PRO A 60 10.75 -1.29 3.98
CA PRO A 60 11.52 -2.47 4.38
C PRO A 60 12.54 -2.17 5.48
N SER A 61 13.17 -1.00 5.46
CA SER A 61 14.15 -0.56 6.47
C SER A 61 13.57 -0.41 7.88
N THR A 62 12.31 0.02 8.01
CA THR A 62 11.66 0.21 9.32
C THR A 62 10.64 -0.89 9.66
N GLY A 63 10.29 -1.73 8.69
CA GLY A 63 9.21 -2.71 8.79
C GLY A 63 7.81 -2.09 8.89
N GLN A 64 7.68 -0.78 8.62
CA GLN A 64 6.41 -0.07 8.73
C GLN A 64 5.57 -0.23 7.46
N VAL A 65 4.26 -0.30 7.66
CA VAL A 65 3.28 -0.41 6.58
C VAL A 65 2.24 0.69 6.75
N PHE A 66 1.94 1.35 5.64
CA PHE A 66 1.07 2.51 5.60
C PHE A 66 -0.08 2.31 4.62
N SER A 67 -1.29 2.63 5.05
CA SER A 67 -2.44 2.83 4.17
C SER A 67 -2.48 4.29 3.72
N VAL A 68 -2.79 4.51 2.44
CA VAL A 68 -2.97 5.88 1.94
C VAL A 68 -4.40 6.33 2.21
N VAL A 69 -4.55 7.43 2.92
CA VAL A 69 -5.85 8.01 3.28
C VAL A 69 -6.14 9.29 2.49
N THR A 70 -7.42 9.63 2.40
CA THR A 70 -7.88 10.94 1.93
C THR A 70 -7.62 12.00 3.00
N ALA A 71 -7.75 13.29 2.65
CA ALA A 71 -7.66 14.38 3.61
C ALA A 71 -8.69 14.30 4.76
N LEU A 72 -9.70 13.42 4.64
CA LEU A 72 -10.70 13.13 5.68
C LEU A 72 -10.32 11.92 6.55
N GLY A 73 -9.12 11.36 6.41
CA GLY A 73 -8.65 10.20 7.17
C GLY A 73 -9.24 8.86 6.75
N LYS A 74 -10.07 8.82 5.70
CA LYS A 74 -10.61 7.57 5.15
C LYS A 74 -9.64 6.94 4.16
N THR A 75 -9.46 5.62 4.21
CA THR A 75 -8.67 4.86 3.23
C THR A 75 -9.06 5.24 1.80
N ARG A 76 -8.04 5.54 1.00
CA ARG A 76 -8.20 5.96 -0.38
C ARG A 76 -8.37 4.74 -1.27
N LEU A 77 -9.60 4.58 -1.77
CA LEU A 77 -9.94 3.51 -2.70
C LEU A 77 -10.09 4.05 -4.12
N PHE A 78 -9.42 3.41 -5.07
CA PHE A 78 -9.50 3.74 -6.49
C PHE A 78 -10.49 2.81 -7.19
N LYS A 79 -11.27 3.34 -8.13
CA LYS A 79 -12.20 2.53 -8.93
C LYS A 79 -11.45 1.67 -9.96
N ASN A 80 -10.35 2.20 -10.51
CA ASN A 80 -9.57 1.60 -11.58
C ASN A 80 -8.10 1.52 -11.19
N ALA A 81 -7.41 0.46 -11.60
CA ALA A 81 -5.98 0.29 -11.35
C ALA A 81 -5.15 1.39 -12.03
N ASP A 82 -5.50 1.77 -13.27
CA ASP A 82 -4.79 2.81 -14.02
C ASP A 82 -4.79 4.16 -13.29
N THR A 83 -5.92 4.54 -12.72
CA THR A 83 -6.03 5.77 -11.92
C THR A 83 -5.17 5.71 -10.66
N ALA A 84 -5.06 4.53 -10.04
CA ALA A 84 -4.16 4.34 -8.91
C ALA A 84 -2.69 4.43 -9.33
N ILE A 85 -2.34 3.83 -10.47
CA ILE A 85 -0.99 3.89 -11.05
C ILE A 85 -0.60 5.33 -11.38
N ASP A 86 -1.50 6.12 -11.97
CA ASP A 86 -1.22 7.53 -12.26
C ASP A 86 -1.04 8.36 -10.99
N PHE A 87 -1.83 8.07 -9.94
CA PHE A 87 -1.63 8.67 -8.62
C PHE A 87 -0.27 8.31 -8.02
N ILE A 88 0.17 7.05 -8.15
CA ILE A 88 1.50 6.60 -7.70
C ILE A 88 2.59 7.34 -8.44
N LYS A 89 2.49 7.50 -9.77
CA LYS A 89 3.48 8.26 -10.56
C LYS A 89 3.58 9.72 -10.12
N GLU A 90 2.45 10.33 -9.74
CA GLU A 90 2.41 11.72 -9.25
C GLU A 90 3.04 11.85 -7.85
N THR A 91 2.81 10.86 -6.98
CA THR A 91 3.13 10.98 -5.55
C THR A 91 4.38 10.24 -5.10
N CYS A 92 4.87 9.28 -5.89
CA CYS A 92 6.00 8.41 -5.60
C CYS A 92 7.08 8.51 -6.71
N PRO A 93 7.62 9.71 -7.02
CA PRO A 93 8.49 9.93 -8.17
C PRO A 93 9.84 9.21 -8.07
N ASN A 94 10.30 8.93 -6.85
CA ASN A 94 11.60 8.32 -6.58
C ASN A 94 11.53 6.80 -6.37
N ASN A 95 10.44 6.13 -6.73
CA ASN A 95 10.33 4.67 -6.60
C ASN A 95 11.41 4.02 -7.48
N PRO A 96 12.54 3.53 -6.91
CA PRO A 96 13.74 3.22 -7.68
C PRO A 96 13.52 2.10 -8.68
N ASN A 97 12.53 1.24 -8.41
CA ASN A 97 12.24 0.07 -9.20
C ASN A 97 11.08 0.28 -10.19
N LYS A 98 10.32 1.39 -10.08
CA LYS A 98 8.98 1.55 -10.70
C LYS A 98 8.10 0.30 -10.55
N ALA A 99 8.42 -0.54 -9.58
CA ALA A 99 7.80 -1.83 -9.38
C ALA A 99 6.60 -1.57 -8.49
N ILE A 100 5.42 -1.74 -9.09
CA ILE A 100 4.16 -1.74 -8.37
C ILE A 100 3.77 -3.20 -8.27
N THR A 101 3.75 -3.74 -7.05
CA THR A 101 3.25 -5.09 -6.82
C THR A 101 1.73 -5.03 -6.85
N ILE A 102 1.13 -5.65 -7.85
CA ILE A 102 -0.33 -5.74 -7.97
C ILE A 102 -0.76 -7.07 -7.36
N THR A 103 -1.57 -7.00 -6.30
CA THR A 103 -2.15 -8.18 -5.65
C THR A 103 -3.63 -8.24 -5.97
N TYR A 104 -4.04 -9.32 -6.63
CA TYR A 104 -5.45 -9.61 -6.87
C TYR A 104 -6.07 -10.21 -5.61
N GLY A 105 -7.27 -9.76 -5.26
CA GLY A 105 -8.03 -10.25 -4.13
C GLY A 105 -8.80 -11.52 -4.51
N ASP A 106 -9.23 -12.27 -3.51
CA ASP A 106 -10.14 -13.39 -3.75
C ASP A 106 -11.46 -12.88 -4.34
N SER A 107 -11.95 -13.59 -5.36
CA SER A 107 -13.24 -13.25 -5.95
C SER A 107 -14.35 -13.42 -4.92
N PRO A 108 -15.28 -12.46 -4.78
CA PRO A 108 -16.42 -12.61 -3.88
C PRO A 108 -17.24 -13.83 -4.30
N SER A 109 -17.59 -14.65 -3.31
CA SER A 109 -18.38 -15.89 -3.47
C SER A 109 -19.83 -15.60 -3.87
#